data_AF-A0A954GDE4-F1
#
_entry.id   AF-A0A954GDE4-F1
#
_cell.length_a   1.000
_cell.length_b   1.000
_cell.length_c   1.000
_cell.angle_alpha   90.00
_cell.angle_beta   90.00
_cell.angle_gamma   90.00
#
_symmetry.space_group_name_H-M   'P 1'
#
loop_
_entity.id
_entity.type
_entity.pdbx_description
1 polymer ?
#
loop_
_entity_poly.entity_id
_entity_poly.type
_entity_poly.pdbx_seq_one_letter_code
_entity_poly.pdbx_strand_id
1 'polypeptide(L)'
;MTNLGDLDGDGIADLAVGAYRDDDGGINRGAVYILFMNADGSVRSHQKISDTEGTFSATLEDYNWFGSSLASVGDLDGDGINDLSRFHNR
;
A
#
# COMPACT_ATOMS: atom_id res chain seq x y z
N MET A 1 -1.51 4.32 22.58
CA MET A 1 -0.27 4.67 21.87
C MET A 1 -0.57 4.39 20.41
N THR A 2 -0.64 5.42 19.58
CA THR A 2 -0.89 5.24 18.14
C THR A 2 0.42 4.73 17.55
N ASN A 3 0.46 3.45 17.19
CA ASN A 3 1.64 2.88 16.56
C ASN A 3 1.75 3.48 15.15
N LEU A 4 2.97 3.81 14.72
CA LEU A 4 3.17 4.33 13.37
C LEU A 4 2.85 3.17 12.41
N GLY A 5 1.81 3.33 11.59
CA GLY A 5 1.36 2.28 10.66
C GLY A 5 0.13 1.48 11.09
N ASP A 6 -0.44 1.70 12.27
CA ASP A 6 -1.75 1.14 12.65
C ASP A 6 -2.86 2.09 12.16
N LEU A 7 -3.49 1.75 11.04
CA LEU A 7 -4.43 2.62 10.32
C LEU A 7 -5.87 2.42 10.77
N ASP A 8 -6.22 1.25 11.31
CA ASP A 8 -7.57 0.95 11.83
C ASP A 8 -7.70 1.02 13.36
N GLY A 9 -6.58 1.17 14.08
CA GLY A 9 -6.52 1.35 15.52
C GLY A 9 -6.67 0.06 16.32
N ASP A 10 -6.43 -1.10 15.70
CA ASP A 10 -6.55 -2.40 16.36
C ASP A 10 -5.29 -2.82 17.15
N GLY A 11 -4.23 -2.01 17.09
CA GLY A 11 -2.96 -2.23 17.77
C GLY A 11 -1.95 -3.05 16.97
N ILE A 12 -2.28 -3.44 15.75
CA ILE A 12 -1.38 -4.12 14.80
C ILE A 12 -0.94 -3.12 13.71
N ALA A 13 0.28 -3.27 13.21
CA ALA A 13 0.76 -2.44 12.12
C ALA A 13 0.23 -2.94 10.77
N ASP A 14 -0.36 -2.05 10.00
CA ASP A 14 -0.88 -2.27 8.65
C ASP A 14 0.17 -1.95 7.58
N LEU A 15 -0.08 -2.41 6.35
CA LEU A 15 0.83 -2.21 5.22
C LEU A 15 0.16 -1.41 4.10
N ALA A 16 0.93 -0.57 3.42
CA ALA A 16 0.50 0.10 2.19
C ALA A 16 1.38 -0.39 1.03
N VAL A 17 0.76 -0.88 -0.05
CA VAL A 17 1.44 -1.47 -1.20
C VAL A 17 1.05 -0.73 -2.47
N GLY A 18 2.05 -0.27 -3.22
CA GLY A 18 1.85 0.36 -4.52
C GLY A 18 1.74 -0.65 -5.66
N ALA A 19 0.68 -0.55 -6.46
CA ALA A 19 0.47 -1.27 -7.71
C ALA A 19 0.54 -0.29 -8.89
N TYR A 20 1.75 0.20 -9.18
CA TYR A 20 1.96 1.33 -10.12
C TYR A 20 1.61 1.05 -11.59
N ARG A 21 1.28 -0.19 -11.95
CA ARG A 21 0.80 -0.58 -13.29
C ARG A 21 -0.63 -1.10 -13.28
N ASP A 22 -1.36 -0.87 -12.20
CA ASP A 22 -2.78 -1.21 -12.14
C ASP A 22 -3.53 -0.43 -13.23
N ASP A 23 -4.41 -1.13 -13.95
CA ASP A 23 -5.14 -0.59 -15.10
C ASP A 23 -6.57 -0.13 -14.74
N ASP A 24 -6.89 -0.05 -13.45
CA ASP A 24 -8.21 0.37 -12.98
C ASP A 24 -8.46 1.86 -13.20
N GLY A 25 -9.53 2.16 -13.94
CA GLY A 25 -9.82 3.48 -14.49
C GLY A 25 -9.15 3.77 -15.84
N GLY A 26 -8.08 3.06 -16.23
CA GLY A 26 -7.37 3.24 -17.50
C GLY A 26 -5.94 2.71 -17.49
N ILE A 27 -5.19 2.90 -18.57
CA ILE A 27 -3.91 2.19 -18.80
C ILE A 27 -2.82 2.66 -17.84
N ASN A 28 -2.25 1.75 -17.04
CA ASN A 28 -1.18 1.97 -16.07
C ASN A 28 -1.39 3.20 -15.18
N ARG A 29 -2.63 3.47 -14.78
CA ARG A 29 -2.95 4.58 -13.87
C ARG A 29 -2.37 4.36 -12.49
N GLY A 30 -2.27 3.08 -12.10
CA GLY A 30 -1.74 2.65 -10.83
C GLY A 30 -2.78 2.68 -9.71
N ALA A 31 -2.50 1.94 -8.65
CA ALA A 31 -3.33 1.84 -7.46
C ALA A 31 -2.47 1.71 -6.20
N VAL A 32 -3.10 1.93 -5.05
CA VAL A 32 -2.54 1.66 -3.73
C VAL A 32 -3.46 0.69 -3.01
N TYR A 33 -2.88 -0.29 -2.34
CA TYR A 33 -3.59 -1.24 -1.49
C TYR A 33 -3.17 -1.02 -0.05
N ILE A 34 -4.13 -0.80 0.83
CA ILE A 34 -3.91 -0.88 2.27
C ILE A 34 -4.26 -2.29 2.71
N LEU A 35 -3.34 -2.98 3.38
CA LEU A 35 -3.51 -4.31 3.93
C LEU A 35 -3.60 -4.20 5.44
N PHE A 36 -4.77 -4.53 5.98
CA PHE A 36 -4.96 -4.63 7.42
C PHE A 36 -4.43 -5.98 7.87
N MET A 37 -3.56 -5.99 8.87
CA MET A 37 -2.80 -7.17 9.25
C MET A 37 -3.35 -7.82 10.52
N ASN A 38 -3.22 -9.13 10.63
CA ASN A 38 -3.39 -9.84 11.90
C ASN A 38 -2.06 -9.88 12.66
N ALA A 39 -2.12 -10.10 13.97
CA ALA A 39 -0.93 -10.25 14.82
C ALA A 39 0.02 -11.40 14.41
N ASP A 40 -0.46 -12.37 13.65
CA ASP A 40 0.33 -13.48 13.11
C ASP A 40 1.02 -13.16 11.77
N GLY A 41 0.88 -11.93 11.27
CA GLY A 41 1.45 -11.48 10.00
C GLY A 41 0.62 -11.87 8.76
N SER A 42 -0.56 -12.47 8.93
CA SER A 42 -1.49 -12.70 7.82
C SER A 42 -2.30 -11.44 7.48
N VAL A 43 -2.76 -11.33 6.24
CA VAL A 43 -3.65 -10.23 5.83
C VAL A 43 -5.07 -10.53 6.31
N ARG A 44 -5.63 -9.63 7.11
CA ARG A 44 -7.01 -9.68 7.59
C ARG A 44 -7.99 -9.19 6.54
N SER A 45 -7.71 -8.03 5.97
CA SER A 45 -8.52 -7.40 4.92
C SER A 45 -7.68 -6.43 4.11
N HIS A 46 -8.23 -5.91 3.03
CA HIS A 46 -7.57 -4.89 2.23
C HIS A 46 -8.55 -3.84 1.71
N GLN A 47 -8.04 -2.63 1.47
CA GLN A 47 -8.73 -1.56 0.77
C GLN A 47 -7.90 -1.15 -0.44
N LYS A 48 -8.49 -1.23 -1.64
CA LYS A 48 -7.90 -0.64 -2.84
C LYS A 48 -8.25 0.84 -2.93
N ILE A 49 -7.29 1.64 -3.34
CA ILE A 49 -7.42 3.05 -3.66
C ILE A 49 -6.89 3.22 -5.08
N SER A 50 -7.77 3.53 -6.02
CA SER A 50 -7.49 3.69 -7.44
C SER A 50 -8.30 4.87 -7.99
N ASP A 51 -8.23 5.11 -9.30
CA ASP A 51 -9.05 6.13 -9.96
C ASP A 51 -10.56 5.92 -9.76
N THR A 52 -10.98 4.66 -9.55
CA THR A 52 -12.39 4.25 -9.50
C THR A 52 -12.82 3.70 -8.13
N GLU A 53 -11.87 3.37 -7.25
CA GLU A 53 -12.12 2.77 -5.93
C GLU A 53 -11.46 3.54 -4.77
N GLY A 54 -11.96 3.34 -3.55
CA GLY A 54 -11.34 3.89 -2.34
C GLY A 54 -11.57 5.38 -2.12
N THR A 55 -12.57 5.99 -2.78
CA THR A 55 -12.92 7.41 -2.66
C THR A 55 -11.75 8.34 -3.03
N PHE A 56 -10.88 7.90 -3.94
CA PHE A 56 -9.86 8.76 -4.50
C PHE A 56 -10.54 9.88 -5.28
N SER A 57 -10.28 11.13 -4.87
CA SER A 57 -10.97 12.30 -5.40
C SER A 57 -10.22 13.00 -6.53
N ALA A 58 -8.98 12.58 -6.78
CA ALA A 58 -8.18 13.05 -7.91
C ALA A 58 -8.39 12.13 -9.11
N THR A 59 -8.29 12.70 -10.30
CA THR A 59 -8.33 11.93 -11.56
C THR A 59 -6.91 11.45 -11.87
N LEU A 60 -6.76 10.16 -12.15
CA LEU A 60 -5.51 9.60 -12.67
C LEU A 60 -5.55 9.56 -14.19
N GLU A 61 -4.48 10.02 -14.82
CA GLU A 61 -4.30 9.89 -16.27
C GLU A 61 -3.55 8.61 -16.61
N ASP A 62 -3.67 8.12 -17.84
CA ASP A 62 -2.92 6.95 -18.27
C ASP A 62 -1.42 7.16 -18.06
N TYR A 63 -0.75 6.11 -17.55
CA TYR A 63 0.66 6.13 -17.14
C TYR A 63 0.98 7.05 -15.95
N ASN A 64 -0.01 7.45 -15.13
CA ASN A 64 0.27 8.21 -13.91
C ASN A 64 1.15 7.44 -12.92
N TRP A 65 1.12 6.11 -12.97
CA TRP A 65 1.83 5.22 -12.06
C TRP A 65 1.56 5.55 -10.59
N PHE A 66 0.30 5.80 -10.25
CA PHE A 66 -0.14 6.02 -8.88
C PHE A 66 0.27 4.84 -7.99
N GLY A 67 0.74 5.16 -6.79
CA GLY A 67 1.37 4.18 -5.92
C GLY A 67 2.81 3.82 -6.31
N SER A 68 3.44 4.43 -7.31
CA SER A 68 4.87 4.19 -7.62
C SER A 68 5.82 4.61 -6.49
N SER A 69 5.52 5.70 -5.78
CA SER A 69 6.26 6.07 -4.58
C SER A 69 6.07 5.04 -3.47
N LEU A 70 4.85 4.52 -3.31
CA LEU A 70 4.51 3.46 -2.34
C LEU A 70 5.05 2.08 -2.74
N ALA A 71 5.28 1.82 -4.03
CA ALA A 71 6.03 0.66 -4.47
C ALA A 71 7.50 0.73 -4.03
N SER A 72 7.99 1.94 -3.73
CA SER A 72 9.27 2.18 -3.05
C SER A 72 9.16 2.18 -1.51
N VAL A 73 7.94 2.30 -0.95
CA VAL A 73 7.63 2.13 0.49
C VAL A 73 7.62 0.66 0.89
N GLY A 74 8.38 -0.16 0.15
CA GLY A 74 9.02 -1.27 0.81
C GLY A 74 9.88 -0.79 1.97
N ASP A 75 10.35 0.47 1.98
CA ASP A 75 10.99 1.18 3.10
C ASP A 75 9.94 1.93 3.95
N LEU A 76 9.50 1.30 5.04
CA LEU A 76 8.41 1.78 5.90
C LEU A 76 8.91 2.68 7.04
N ASP A 77 10.22 2.66 7.36
CA ASP A 77 10.82 3.49 8.41
C ASP A 77 11.74 4.61 7.89
N GLY A 78 11.93 4.68 6.57
CA GLY A 78 12.66 5.75 5.88
C GLY A 78 14.18 5.58 5.93
N ASP A 79 14.67 4.36 6.11
CA ASP A 79 16.10 4.05 6.22
C ASP A 79 16.80 3.82 4.87
N GLY A 80 16.04 3.86 3.77
CA GLY A 80 16.51 3.66 2.41
C GLY A 80 16.61 2.19 1.99
N ILE A 81 16.13 1.24 2.79
CA ILE A 81 16.09 -0.19 2.50
C ILE A 81 14.64 -0.65 2.32
N ASN A 82 14.38 -1.46 1.29
CA ASN A 82 13.08 -2.14 1.20
C ASN A 82 12.94 -3.18 2.33
N ASP A 83 12.27 -2.85 3.43
CA ASP A 83 11.81 -3.74 4.52
C ASP A 83 11.03 -4.96 4.04
N LEU A 84 10.31 -4.85 2.92
CA LEU A 84 9.63 -6.00 2.31
C LEU A 84 10.60 -7.11 1.88
N SER A 85 11.89 -6.80 1.68
CA SER A 85 12.93 -7.80 1.40
C SER A 85 13.47 -8.52 2.65
N ARG A 86 13.10 -8.08 3.86
CA ARG A 86 13.49 -8.77 5.10
C ARG A 86 12.61 -9.97 5.45
N PHE A 87 11.54 -10.23 4.70
CA PHE A 87 10.71 -11.43 4.82
C PHE A 87 11.20 -12.62 3.95
N HIS A 88 12.51 -12.73 3.69
CA HIS A 88 13.08 -13.96 3.12
C HIS A 88 13.95 -14.71 4.14
N ASN A 89 13.37 -15.77 4.70
CA ASN A 89 13.99 -16.87 5.45
C ASN A 89 14.78 -16.52 6.73
N ARG A 90 14.16 -16.77 7.88
CA ARG A 90 14.51 -17.94 8.69
C ARG A 90 13.40 -18.35 9.66
#